data_AF-X1M545-F1
#
_entry.id   AF-X1M545-F1
#
_cell.length_a   1.000
_cell.length_b   1.000
_cell.length_c   1.000
_cell.angle_alpha   90.00
_cell.angle_beta   90.00
_cell.angle_gamma   90.00
#
_symmetry.space_group_name_H-M   'P 1'
#
loop_
_entity.id
_entity.type
_entity.pdbx_description
1 polymer ?
#
loop_
_entity_poly.entity_id
_entity_poly.type
_entity_poly.pdbx_seq_one_letter_code
_entity_poly.pdbx_strand_id
1 'polypeptide(L)'
;MTEFTVQWAAPKEASITRSDILNAYKRRMIDRAEASKLLEDMGEEYFHREFMLTAVDYKKGLEITEAKISGIRNLYKRRVYDINKTRDELLKLDLPAEEVDVLMEQWYFEIAAEVPKRWTTARTLGFIKDELITKERGIAELTALGYDPEHIGIYIKSIE
;
A
#
# COMPACT_ATOMS: atom_id res chain seq x y z
N MET A 1 -24.26 -29.68 -6.14
CA MET A 1 -25.09 -28.60 -5.55
C MET A 1 -24.16 -27.81 -4.66
N THR A 2 -23.66 -26.67 -5.15
CA THR A 2 -22.83 -25.76 -4.34
C THR A 2 -23.70 -25.13 -3.27
N GLU A 3 -23.10 -24.77 -2.13
CA GLU A 3 -23.78 -24.16 -0.97
C GLU A 3 -24.57 -22.89 -1.35
N PHE A 4 -24.18 -22.25 -2.46
CA PHE A 4 -24.87 -21.12 -3.09
C PHE A 4 -26.29 -21.44 -3.58
N THR A 5 -26.54 -22.66 -4.07
CA THR A 5 -27.88 -23.06 -4.55
C THR A 5 -28.88 -23.21 -3.41
N VAL A 6 -28.41 -23.44 -2.18
CA VAL A 6 -29.27 -23.64 -0.99
C VAL A 6 -29.80 -22.32 -0.44
N GLN A 7 -29.06 -21.21 -0.60
CA GLN A 7 -29.53 -19.89 -0.14
C GLN A 7 -30.69 -19.31 -0.96
N TRP A 8 -30.89 -19.75 -2.20
CA TRP A 8 -31.98 -19.28 -3.05
C TRP A 8 -33.37 -19.75 -2.59
N ALA A 9 -33.44 -20.82 -1.79
CA ALA A 9 -34.69 -21.42 -1.31
C ALA A 9 -35.12 -20.96 0.10
N ALA A 10 -34.39 -20.03 0.74
CA ALA A 10 -34.70 -19.55 2.08
C ALA A 10 -35.66 -18.34 2.06
N PRO A 11 -36.61 -18.24 3.02
CA PRO A 11 -37.61 -17.18 3.05
C PRO A 11 -36.98 -15.80 3.25
N LYS A 12 -37.52 -14.81 2.55
CA LYS A 12 -37.40 -13.31 2.51
C LYS A 12 -36.38 -12.52 3.37
N GLU A 13 -35.66 -13.09 4.33
CA GLU A 13 -34.68 -12.41 5.19
C GLU A 13 -33.21 -12.72 4.82
N ALA A 14 -32.97 -13.64 3.87
CA ALA A 14 -31.66 -13.92 3.30
C ALA A 14 -31.66 -13.77 1.76
N SER A 15 -32.29 -12.70 1.25
CA SER A 15 -32.30 -12.46 -0.20
C SER A 15 -30.89 -12.05 -0.66
N ILE A 16 -30.25 -12.91 -1.45
CA ILE A 16 -29.01 -12.57 -2.14
C ILE A 16 -29.17 -11.27 -2.92
N THR A 17 -28.23 -10.33 -2.76
CA THR A 17 -28.26 -9.05 -3.47
C THR A 17 -27.40 -9.12 -4.74
N ARG A 18 -27.60 -8.14 -5.65
CA ARG A 18 -26.71 -7.95 -6.80
C ARG A 18 -25.25 -7.81 -6.38
N SER A 19 -25.00 -7.06 -5.31
CA SER A 19 -23.66 -6.87 -4.76
C SER A 19 -23.05 -8.18 -4.29
N ASP A 20 -23.83 -9.08 -3.68
CA ASP A 20 -23.35 -10.39 -3.26
C ASP A 20 -22.97 -11.27 -4.44
N ILE A 21 -23.78 -11.27 -5.51
CA ILE A 21 -23.48 -11.99 -6.76
C ILE A 21 -22.21 -11.44 -7.40
N LEU A 22 -22.10 -10.12 -7.56
CA LEU A 22 -20.91 -9.48 -8.12
C LEU A 22 -19.66 -9.74 -7.26
N ASN A 23 -19.80 -9.76 -5.93
CA ASN A 23 -18.70 -10.09 -5.01
C ASN A 23 -18.29 -11.56 -5.09
N ALA A 24 -19.25 -12.48 -5.20
CA ALA A 24 -19.00 -13.90 -5.39
C ALA A 24 -18.27 -14.14 -6.73
N TYR A 25 -18.72 -13.50 -7.81
CA TYR A 25 -18.01 -13.49 -9.10
C TYR A 25 -16.62 -12.87 -8.96
N LYS A 26 -16.51 -11.74 -8.26
CA LYS A 26 -15.24 -11.07 -8.00
C LYS A 26 -14.25 -12.01 -7.29
N ARG A 27 -14.73 -12.81 -6.34
CA ARG A 27 -13.92 -13.74 -5.55
C ARG A 27 -13.74 -15.12 -6.19
N ARG A 28 -14.19 -15.31 -7.44
CA ARG A 28 -14.18 -16.59 -8.16
C ARG A 28 -14.94 -17.72 -7.45
N MET A 29 -15.93 -17.36 -6.62
CA MET A 29 -16.82 -18.33 -5.98
C MET A 29 -17.84 -18.90 -6.98
N ILE A 30 -18.20 -18.10 -7.98
CA ILE A 30 -19.05 -18.45 -9.11
C ILE A 30 -18.39 -17.94 -10.39
N ASP A 31 -18.71 -18.56 -11.53
CA ASP A 31 -18.21 -18.13 -12.83
C ASP A 31 -19.10 -17.04 -13.47
N ARG A 32 -18.71 -16.55 -14.64
CA ARG A 32 -19.42 -15.46 -15.35
C ARG A 32 -20.81 -15.90 -15.81
N ALA A 33 -20.97 -17.16 -16.22
CA ALA A 33 -22.24 -17.67 -16.69
C ALA A 33 -23.23 -17.81 -15.53
N GLU A 34 -22.77 -18.35 -14.40
CA GLU A 34 -23.54 -18.47 -13.16
C GLU A 34 -23.92 -17.09 -12.60
N ALA A 35 -22.99 -16.13 -12.59
CA ALA A 35 -23.28 -14.76 -12.17
C ALA A 35 -24.30 -14.06 -13.09
N SER A 36 -24.17 -14.23 -14.41
CA SER A 36 -25.13 -13.67 -15.39
C SER A 36 -26.53 -14.26 -15.21
N LYS A 37 -26.62 -15.57 -14.97
CA LYS A 37 -27.89 -16.25 -14.70
C LYS A 37 -28.53 -15.78 -13.40
N LEU A 38 -27.76 -15.65 -12.31
CA LEU A 38 -28.32 -15.16 -11.04
C LEU A 38 -28.82 -13.71 -11.16
N LEU A 39 -28.14 -12.86 -11.93
CA LEU A 39 -28.59 -11.50 -12.21
C LEU A 39 -29.85 -11.50 -13.12
N GLU A 40 -29.96 -12.44 -14.06
CA GLU A 40 -31.15 -12.65 -14.88
C GLU A 40 -32.36 -13.01 -14.03
N ASP A 41 -32.20 -13.97 -13.12
CA ASP A 41 -33.25 -14.42 -12.21
C ASP A 41 -33.70 -13.29 -11.26
N MET A 42 -32.86 -12.26 -11.04
CA MET A 42 -33.20 -11.03 -10.32
C MET A 42 -33.88 -9.95 -11.18
N GLY A 43 -34.09 -10.21 -12.47
CA GLY A 43 -34.75 -9.31 -13.41
C GLY A 43 -33.84 -8.31 -14.09
N GLU A 44 -32.51 -8.50 -14.05
CA GLU A 44 -31.59 -7.64 -14.80
C GLU A 44 -31.60 -7.95 -16.29
N GLU A 45 -31.72 -6.90 -17.10
CA GLU A 45 -31.64 -7.01 -18.56
C GLU A 45 -30.22 -7.38 -19.02
N TYR A 46 -30.13 -8.14 -20.10
CA TYR A 46 -28.86 -8.65 -20.65
C TYR A 46 -27.76 -7.58 -20.74
N PHE A 47 -28.08 -6.40 -21.30
CA PHE A 47 -27.12 -5.30 -21.43
C PHE A 47 -26.57 -4.85 -20.06
N HIS A 48 -27.44 -4.71 -19.07
CA HIS A 48 -27.04 -4.28 -17.73
C HIS A 48 -26.19 -5.35 -17.03
N ARG A 49 -26.56 -6.64 -17.13
CA ARG A 49 -25.77 -7.76 -16.59
C ARG A 49 -24.37 -7.80 -17.18
N GLU A 50 -24.26 -7.72 -18.51
CA GLU A 50 -22.99 -7.75 -19.21
C GLU A 50 -22.11 -6.55 -18.82
N PHE A 51 -22.70 -5.36 -18.69
CA PHE A 51 -21.99 -4.18 -18.21
C PHE A 51 -21.47 -4.37 -16.77
N MET A 52 -22.31 -4.85 -15.85
CA MET A 52 -21.92 -5.08 -14.45
C MET A 52 -20.77 -6.09 -14.32
N LEU A 53 -20.85 -7.23 -15.02
CA LEU A 53 -19.82 -8.26 -14.98
C LEU A 53 -18.50 -7.77 -15.60
N THR A 54 -18.59 -7.05 -16.72
CA THR A 54 -17.41 -6.43 -17.37
C THR A 54 -16.75 -5.40 -16.46
N ALA A 55 -17.54 -4.59 -15.75
CA ALA A 55 -17.02 -3.64 -14.77
C ALA A 55 -16.30 -4.33 -13.61
N VAL A 56 -16.81 -5.48 -13.14
CA VAL A 56 -16.10 -6.30 -12.13
C VAL A 56 -14.77 -6.81 -12.65
N ASP A 57 -14.72 -7.29 -13.90
CA ASP A 57 -13.47 -7.79 -14.51
C ASP A 57 -12.44 -6.68 -14.72
N TYR A 58 -12.90 -5.51 -15.17
CA TYR A 58 -12.06 -4.32 -15.27
C TYR A 58 -11.50 -3.90 -13.90
N LYS A 59 -12.36 -3.82 -12.88
CA LYS A 59 -11.96 -3.46 -11.51
C LYS A 59 -10.95 -4.46 -10.92
N LYS A 60 -11.12 -5.76 -11.19
CA LYS A 60 -10.12 -6.78 -10.80
C LYS A 60 -8.76 -6.52 -11.46
N GLY A 61 -8.75 -6.21 -12.75
CA GLY A 61 -7.53 -5.86 -13.47
C GLY A 61 -6.83 -4.67 -12.82
N LEU A 62 -7.60 -3.62 -12.52
CA LEU A 62 -7.10 -2.43 -11.85
C LEU A 62 -6.54 -2.73 -10.45
N GLU A 63 -7.25 -3.49 -9.62
CA GLU A 63 -6.81 -3.85 -8.27
C GLU A 63 -5.50 -4.65 -8.27
N ILE A 64 -5.30 -5.52 -9.28
CA ILE A 64 -4.03 -6.25 -9.45
C ILE A 64 -2.90 -5.28 -9.80
N THR A 65 -3.14 -4.35 -10.71
CA THR A 65 -2.15 -3.34 -11.11
C THR A 65 -1.82 -2.42 -9.92
N GLU A 66 -2.81 -1.93 -9.19
CA GLU A 66 -2.62 -1.12 -7.96
C GLU A 66 -1.82 -1.87 -6.90
N ALA A 67 -2.10 -3.16 -6.68
CA ALA A 67 -1.34 -3.99 -5.74
C ALA A 67 0.12 -4.13 -6.16
N LYS A 68 0.40 -4.30 -7.46
CA LYS A 68 1.77 -4.35 -8.01
C LYS A 68 2.48 -3.00 -7.85
N ILE A 69 1.83 -1.89 -8.18
CA ILE A 69 2.36 -0.52 -7.98
C ILE A 69 2.72 -0.32 -6.51
N SER A 70 1.84 -0.69 -5.58
CA SER A 70 2.09 -0.61 -4.13
C SER A 70 3.29 -1.46 -3.70
N GLY A 71 3.42 -2.67 -4.24
CA GLY A 71 4.59 -3.52 -4.01
C GLY A 71 5.91 -2.87 -4.47
N ILE A 72 5.92 -2.33 -5.69
CA ILE A 72 7.07 -1.63 -6.27
C ILE A 72 7.44 -0.39 -5.44
N ARG A 73 6.44 0.42 -5.06
CA ARG A 73 6.61 1.57 -4.17
C ARG A 73 7.31 1.20 -2.87
N ASN A 74 6.87 0.11 -2.22
CA ASN A 74 7.47 -0.33 -0.96
C ASN A 74 8.94 -0.74 -1.13
N LEU A 75 9.31 -1.37 -2.25
CA LEU A 75 10.70 -1.72 -2.56
C LEU A 75 11.55 -0.47 -2.79
N TYR A 76 11.02 0.52 -3.50
CA TYR A 76 11.67 1.82 -3.72
C TYR A 76 11.88 2.59 -2.42
N LYS A 77 10.83 2.73 -1.60
CA LYS A 77 10.90 3.39 -0.28
C LYS A 77 11.94 2.76 0.64
N ARG A 78 12.09 1.43 0.59
CA ARG A 78 13.09 0.70 1.39
C ARG A 78 14.50 0.70 0.79
N ARG A 79 14.73 1.45 -0.30
CA ARG A 79 15.99 1.52 -1.06
C ARG A 79 16.44 0.16 -1.61
N VAL A 80 15.52 -0.79 -1.77
CA VAL A 80 15.78 -2.08 -2.43
C VAL A 80 15.85 -1.87 -3.93
N TYR A 81 14.97 -1.02 -4.47
CA TYR A 81 15.04 -0.53 -5.84
C TYR A 81 15.58 0.90 -5.87
N ASP A 82 16.42 1.18 -6.86
CA ASP A 82 16.79 2.55 -7.24
C ASP A 82 15.76 3.13 -8.22
N ILE A 83 15.98 4.39 -8.63
CA ILE A 83 15.06 5.12 -9.52
C ILE A 83 14.87 4.42 -10.87
N ASN A 84 15.95 3.89 -11.47
CA ASN A 84 15.91 3.29 -12.80
C ASN A 84 15.17 1.95 -12.74
N LYS A 85 15.54 1.10 -11.75
CA LYS A 85 14.88 -0.18 -11.53
C LYS A 85 13.40 -0.02 -11.23
N THR A 86 13.02 0.99 -10.44
CA THR A 86 11.62 1.25 -10.11
C THR A 86 10.81 1.64 -11.35
N ARG A 87 11.35 2.53 -12.20
CA ARG A 87 10.72 2.91 -13.47
C ARG A 87 10.57 1.72 -14.41
N ASP A 88 11.61 0.90 -14.54
CA ASP A 88 11.57 -0.30 -15.40
C ASP A 88 10.48 -1.28 -14.95
N GLU A 89 10.32 -1.51 -13.65
CA GLU A 89 9.27 -2.40 -13.14
C GLU A 89 7.87 -1.80 -13.30
N LEU A 90 7.71 -0.48 -13.24
CA LEU A 90 6.43 0.20 -13.49
C LEU A 90 6.03 0.16 -14.97
N LEU A 91 6.98 0.38 -15.89
CA LEU A 91 6.72 0.32 -17.32
C LEU A 91 6.32 -1.09 -17.79
N LYS A 92 6.77 -2.15 -17.10
CA LYS A 92 6.31 -3.53 -17.34
C LYS A 92 4.85 -3.78 -16.96
N LEU A 93 4.21 -2.84 -16.28
CA LEU A 93 2.77 -2.88 -15.99
C LEU A 93 1.95 -2.20 -17.09
N ASP A 94 2.58 -1.87 -18.23
CA ASP A 94 1.99 -1.15 -19.35
C ASP A 94 1.46 0.25 -18.97
N LEU A 95 2.02 0.85 -17.91
CA LEU A 95 1.70 2.21 -17.50
C LEU A 95 2.29 3.23 -18.50
N PRO A 96 1.55 4.30 -18.83
CA PRO A 96 2.09 5.42 -19.60
C PRO A 96 3.32 6.04 -18.90
N ALA A 97 4.31 6.46 -19.69
CA ALA A 97 5.55 7.04 -19.14
C ALA A 97 5.29 8.27 -18.24
N GLU A 98 4.32 9.10 -18.60
CA GLU A 98 3.90 10.27 -17.81
C GLU A 98 3.35 9.86 -16.43
N GLU A 99 2.59 8.76 -16.36
CA GLU A 99 2.07 8.24 -15.09
C GLU A 99 3.20 7.71 -14.21
N VAL A 100 4.20 7.05 -14.82
CA VAL A 100 5.41 6.63 -14.12
C VAL A 100 6.17 7.83 -13.56
N ASP A 101 6.30 8.92 -14.32
CA ASP A 101 6.95 10.15 -13.85
C ASP A 101 6.25 10.74 -12.62
N VAL A 102 4.91 10.85 -12.67
CA VAL A 102 4.10 11.34 -11.55
C VAL A 102 4.27 10.48 -10.30
N LEU A 103 4.23 9.14 -10.44
CA LEU A 103 4.44 8.22 -9.32
C LEU A 103 5.83 8.38 -8.70
N MET A 104 6.86 8.49 -9.54
CA MET A 104 8.24 8.65 -9.06
C MET A 104 8.45 9.99 -8.35
N GLU A 105 7.87 11.08 -8.86
CA GLU A 105 7.90 12.38 -8.20
C GLU A 105 7.22 12.32 -6.82
N GLN A 106 6.01 11.74 -6.76
CA GLN A 106 5.30 11.56 -5.50
C GLN A 106 6.14 10.79 -4.48
N TRP A 107 6.74 9.66 -4.88
CA TRP A 107 7.50 8.82 -3.96
C TRP A 107 8.85 9.41 -3.56
N TYR A 108 9.44 10.24 -4.41
CA TYR A 108 10.63 11.01 -4.06
C TYR A 108 10.37 11.90 -2.84
N PHE A 109 9.24 12.61 -2.81
CA PHE A 109 8.89 13.46 -1.66
C PHE A 109 8.57 12.65 -0.40
N GLU A 110 7.94 11.48 -0.54
CA GLU A 110 7.70 10.59 0.60
C GLU A 110 9.00 10.09 1.23
N ILE A 111 10.02 9.83 0.40
CA ILE A 111 11.36 9.43 0.81
C ILE A 111 12.12 10.60 1.43
N ALA A 112 12.08 11.78 0.79
CA ALA A 112 12.77 12.97 1.28
C ALA A 112 12.21 13.43 2.64
N ALA A 113 10.93 13.17 2.90
CA ALA A 113 10.29 13.42 4.18
C ALA A 113 10.62 12.37 5.27
N GLU A 114 11.24 11.24 4.93
CA GLU A 114 11.65 10.26 5.94
C GLU A 114 12.82 10.81 6.78
N VAL A 115 12.55 11.07 8.06
CA VAL A 115 13.58 11.43 9.03
C VAL A 115 14.55 10.25 9.14
N PRO A 116 15.86 10.46 8.92
CA PRO A 116 16.85 9.38 9.03
C PRO A 116 16.77 8.72 10.41
N LYS A 117 16.92 7.39 10.46
CA LYS A 117 16.94 6.65 11.73
C LYS A 117 18.07 7.19 12.60
N ARG A 118 17.70 7.86 13.68
CA ARG A 118 18.63 8.41 14.66
C ARG A 118 19.03 7.36 15.69
N TRP A 119 20.22 7.50 16.26
CA TRP A 119 20.55 6.72 17.45
C TRP A 119 19.69 7.16 18.64
N THR A 120 19.41 6.25 19.57
CA THR A 120 18.78 6.63 20.85
C THR A 120 19.73 7.52 21.66
N THR A 121 19.21 8.41 22.50
CA THR A 121 19.99 9.28 23.41
C THR A 121 21.11 8.52 24.13
N ALA A 122 20.80 7.38 24.75
CA ALA A 122 21.78 6.56 25.47
C ALA A 122 22.93 6.04 24.57
N ARG A 123 22.60 5.58 23.35
CA ARG A 123 23.61 5.15 22.36
C ARG A 123 24.46 6.32 21.87
N THR A 124 23.83 7.46 21.56
CA THR A 124 24.56 8.67 21.14
C THR A 124 25.57 9.08 22.21
N LEU A 125 25.15 9.13 23.48
CA LEU A 125 26.02 9.48 24.60
C LEU A 125 27.12 8.44 24.83
N GLY A 126 26.81 7.15 24.72
CA GLY A 126 27.82 6.09 24.73
C GLY A 126 28.87 6.27 23.63
N PHE A 127 28.45 6.57 22.40
CA PHE A 127 29.38 6.78 21.29
C PHE A 127 30.25 8.02 21.43
N ILE A 128 29.76 9.09 22.07
CA ILE A 128 30.58 10.26 22.40
C ILE A 128 31.62 9.86 23.46
N LYS A 129 31.19 9.18 24.54
CA LYS A 129 32.05 8.75 25.65
C LYS A 129 33.14 7.78 25.19
N ASP A 130 32.78 6.86 24.30
CA ASP A 130 33.70 5.87 23.72
C ASP A 130 34.53 6.45 22.56
N GLU A 131 34.41 7.77 22.30
CA GLU A 131 35.11 8.50 21.22
C GLU A 131 34.88 7.94 19.80
N LEU A 132 33.80 7.18 19.60
CA LEU A 132 33.40 6.63 18.30
C LEU A 132 32.79 7.71 17.37
N ILE A 133 32.33 8.82 17.95
CA ILE A 133 31.88 10.02 17.24
C ILE A 133 32.38 11.27 17.97
N THR A 134 32.50 12.39 17.25
CA THR A 134 32.84 13.66 17.89
C THR A 134 31.68 14.21 18.73
N LYS A 135 32.02 15.04 19.72
CA LYS A 135 31.04 15.74 20.57
C LYS A 135 30.08 16.59 19.73
N GLU A 136 30.58 17.29 18.71
CA GLU A 136 29.78 18.10 17.79
C GLU A 136 28.81 17.24 16.99
N ARG A 137 29.24 16.06 16.52
CA ARG A 137 28.37 15.13 15.81
C ARG A 137 27.27 14.57 16.70
N GLY A 138 27.61 14.27 17.96
CA GLY A 138 26.68 13.84 18.99
C GLY A 138 25.64 14.92 19.35
N ILE A 139 26.07 16.18 19.50
CA ILE A 139 25.19 17.33 19.70
C ILE A 139 24.21 17.47 18.53
N ALA A 140 24.69 17.42 17.29
CA ALA A 140 23.83 17.49 16.10
C ALA A 140 22.81 16.34 16.03
N GLU A 141 23.18 15.15 16.52
CA GLU A 141 22.26 14.02 16.63
C GLU A 141 21.17 14.27 17.68
N LEU A 142 21.53 14.79 18.87
CA LEU A 142 20.59 15.13 19.93
C LEU A 142 19.65 16.29 19.54
N THR A 143 20.15 17.31 18.84
CA THR A 143 19.31 18.37 18.26
C THR A 143 18.30 17.79 17.29
N ALA A 144 18.72 16.86 16.43
CA ALA A 144 17.83 16.22 15.47
C ALA A 144 16.83 15.24 16.11
N LEU A 145 17.07 14.78 17.34
CA LEU A 145 16.11 14.07 18.17
C LEU A 145 15.09 15.00 18.85
N GLY A 146 15.28 16.33 18.75
CA GLY A 146 14.36 17.34 19.27
C GLY A 146 14.73 17.91 20.64
N TYR A 147 15.93 17.66 21.16
CA TYR A 147 16.38 18.27 22.41
C TYR A 147 16.82 19.73 22.21
N ASP A 148 16.46 20.59 23.14
CA ASP A 148 16.95 21.97 23.19
C ASP A 148 18.39 22.06 23.76
N PRO A 149 19.07 23.21 23.61
CA PRO A 149 20.45 23.38 24.05
C PRO A 149 20.70 23.13 25.54
N GLU A 150 19.71 23.38 26.42
CA GLU A 150 19.84 23.18 27.86
C GLU A 150 19.94 21.69 28.18
N HIS A 151 18.99 20.88 27.67
CA HIS A 151 18.99 19.44 27.86
C HIS A 151 20.22 18.77 27.25
N ILE A 152 20.64 19.20 26.05
CA ILE A 152 21.86 18.73 25.41
C ILE A 152 23.07 19.02 26.33
N GLY A 153 23.16 20.23 26.90
CA GLY A 153 24.22 20.60 27.81
C GLY A 153 24.30 19.69 29.05
N ILE A 154 23.15 19.31 29.62
CA ILE A 154 23.08 18.38 30.76
C ILE A 154 23.55 16.98 30.36
N TYR A 155 23.08 16.47 29.22
CA TYR A 155 23.48 15.13 28.75
C TYR A 155 24.97 15.03 28.43
N ILE A 156 25.54 16.06 27.84
CA ILE A 156 26.97 16.11 27.53
C ILE A 156 27.80 16.11 28.82
N LYS A 157 27.40 16.90 29.84
CA LYS A 157 28.09 16.92 31.14
C LYS A 157 28.00 15.61 31.90
N SER A 158 27.00 14.77 31.64
CA SER A 158 26.83 13.50 32.37
C SER A 158 27.73 12.37 31.88
N ILE A 159 28.42 12.56 30.76
CA ILE A 159 29.37 11.60 30.18
C ILE A 159 30.84 12.06 30.22
N GLU A 160 31.08 13.30 30.64
CA GLU A 160 32.42 13.84 30.99
C GLU A 160 32.89 13.25 32.33
#